data_AF-A0A8J1J951-F1
#
_entry.id   AF-A0A8J1J951-F1
#
_cell.length_a   1.000
_cell.length_b   1.000
_cell.length_c   1.000
_cell.angle_alpha   90.00
_cell.angle_beta   90.00
_cell.angle_gamma   90.00
#
_symmetry.space_group_name_H-M   'P 1'
#
loop_
_entity.id
_entity.type
_entity.pdbx_description
1 polymer ?
#
loop_
_entity_poly.entity_id
_entity_poly.type
_entity_poly.pdbx_seq_one_letter_code
_entity_poly.pdbx_strand_id
1 'polypeptide(L)'
;MEELLLLPGESVKDIAKDVTYICPFSGAYQGSFTVTNYRLYFRSLERDMRNIRFAYKQDLRTRKSVFENLAKFAFPLNYGLPLFAFEYKEVFPENGWKVYDPIQEYRRQDQKSACKNNRARCYD
;
A
#
# COMPACT_ATOMS: atom_id res chain seq x y z
N MET A 1 -21.13 13.94 1.56
CA MET A 1 -19.99 13.36 2.29
C MET A 1 -19.40 12.34 1.33
N GLU A 2 -18.21 12.61 0.80
CA GLU A 2 -17.59 11.70 -0.18
C GLU A 2 -16.99 10.53 0.60
N GLU A 3 -17.58 9.35 0.40
CA GLU A 3 -17.20 8.11 1.08
C GLU A 3 -15.88 7.59 0.49
N LEU A 4 -15.00 7.11 1.36
CA LEU A 4 -13.68 6.63 0.97
C LEU A 4 -13.83 5.37 0.12
N LEU A 5 -13.43 5.43 -1.15
CA LEU A 5 -13.53 4.30 -2.07
C LEU A 5 -12.50 3.23 -1.70
N LEU A 6 -12.97 2.19 -1.02
CA LEU A 6 -12.16 1.03 -0.62
C LEU A 6 -11.97 0.07 -1.80
N LEU A 7 -10.76 -0.48 -1.93
CA LEU A 7 -10.51 -1.56 -2.87
C LEU A 7 -11.20 -2.86 -2.41
N PRO A 8 -11.48 -3.81 -3.32
CA PRO A 8 -11.95 -5.13 -2.93
C PRO A 8 -10.96 -5.82 -1.98
N GLY A 9 -11.42 -6.09 -0.74
CA GLY A 9 -10.59 -6.64 0.34
C GLY A 9 -9.97 -5.60 1.27
N GLU A 10 -10.04 -4.31 0.92
CA GLU A 10 -9.62 -3.23 1.81
C GLU A 10 -10.68 -2.97 2.90
N SER A 11 -10.22 -2.76 4.12
CA SER A 11 -11.07 -2.50 5.29
C SER A 11 -10.46 -1.43 6.18
N VAL A 12 -11.31 -0.52 6.66
CA VAL A 12 -10.92 0.50 7.63
C VAL A 12 -10.61 -0.15 8.97
N LYS A 13 -9.49 0.24 9.57
CA LYS A 13 -8.98 -0.26 10.86
C LYS A 13 -9.05 0.78 11.95
N ASP A 14 -8.81 2.05 11.60
CA ASP A 14 -8.94 3.16 12.55
C ASP A 14 -9.21 4.48 11.81
N ILE A 15 -9.81 5.44 12.51
CA ILE A 15 -10.06 6.79 12.02
C ILE A 15 -9.70 7.80 13.11
N ALA A 16 -8.75 8.67 12.80
CA ALA A 16 -8.40 9.80 13.64
C ALA A 16 -8.99 11.08 13.06
N LYS A 17 -9.84 11.76 13.84
CA LYS A 17 -10.36 13.09 13.55
C LYS A 17 -9.49 14.15 14.20
N ASP A 18 -9.63 15.40 13.76
CA ASP A 18 -8.96 16.57 14.32
C ASP A 18 -7.42 16.49 14.33
N VAL A 19 -6.86 15.85 13.29
CA VAL A 19 -5.43 15.72 13.10
C VAL A 19 -4.91 16.87 12.27
N THR A 20 -3.72 17.37 12.63
CA THR A 20 -3.05 18.42 11.87
C THR A 20 -1.94 17.81 11.02
N TYR A 21 -2.07 17.84 9.71
CA TYR A 21 -0.94 17.59 8.82
C TYR A 21 -0.08 18.87 8.71
N ILE A 22 1.24 18.74 8.77
CA ILE A 22 2.20 19.82 8.60
C ILE A 22 2.90 19.67 7.25
N CYS A 23 2.48 20.47 6.28
CA CYS A 23 3.11 20.58 4.97
C CYS A 23 4.40 21.39 5.05
N PRO A 24 5.52 20.90 4.49
CA PRO A 24 6.73 21.69 4.40
C PRO A 24 6.61 22.90 3.45
N PHE A 25 5.62 22.91 2.53
CA PHE A 25 5.48 23.97 1.53
C PHE A 25 4.36 24.97 1.84
N SER A 26 3.31 24.53 2.53
CA SER A 26 2.07 25.28 2.62
C SER A 26 1.44 25.31 4.01
N GLY A 27 2.20 24.87 5.02
CA GLY A 27 1.82 25.00 6.43
C GLY A 27 0.92 23.89 6.95
N ALA A 28 0.21 24.19 8.04
CA ALA A 28 -0.59 23.22 8.78
C ALA A 28 -2.01 23.12 8.21
N TYR A 29 -2.51 21.90 8.08
CA TYR A 29 -3.85 21.58 7.60
C TYR A 29 -4.57 20.69 8.59
N GLN A 30 -5.78 21.07 8.97
CA GLN A 30 -6.63 20.21 9.77
C GLN A 30 -7.42 19.25 8.90
N GLY A 31 -7.60 18.04 9.40
CA GLY A 31 -8.35 17.00 8.71
C GLY A 31 -8.48 15.74 9.54
N SER A 32 -8.86 14.68 8.86
CA SER A 32 -8.92 13.33 9.42
C SER A 32 -8.01 12.42 8.62
N PHE A 33 -7.39 11.44 9.27
CA PHE A 33 -6.84 10.31 8.53
C PHE A 33 -7.52 9.00 8.90
N THR A 34 -7.57 8.14 7.90
CA THR A 34 -8.11 6.79 7.96
C THR A 34 -6.97 5.82 7.72
N VAL A 35 -6.85 4.84 8.61
CA VAL A 35 -5.92 3.72 8.46
C VAL A 35 -6.72 2.53 7.95
N THR A 36 -6.32 1.94 6.84
CA THR A 36 -6.83 0.66 6.35
C THR A 36 -5.77 -0.43 6.51
N ASN A 37 -6.11 -1.67 6.15
CA ASN A 37 -5.12 -2.75 5.96
C ASN A 37 -4.20 -2.54 4.74
N TYR A 38 -4.36 -1.47 3.96
CA TYR A 38 -3.59 -1.20 2.75
C TYR A 38 -2.92 0.17 2.71
N ARG A 39 -3.64 1.24 3.11
CA ARG A 39 -3.17 2.62 2.97
C ARG A 39 -3.50 3.47 4.19
N LEU A 40 -2.72 4.53 4.33
CA LEU A 40 -3.03 5.68 5.16
C LEU A 40 -3.60 6.77 4.26
N TYR A 41 -4.82 7.20 4.52
CA TYR A 41 -5.48 8.25 3.75
C TYR A 41 -5.75 9.45 4.64
N PHE A 42 -5.16 10.61 4.34
CA PHE A 42 -5.49 11.87 4.99
C PHE A 42 -6.40 12.69 4.10
N ARG A 43 -7.47 13.23 4.68
CA ARG A 43 -8.41 14.13 4.02
C ARG A 43 -8.52 15.41 4.84
N SER A 44 -8.23 16.53 4.18
CA SER A 44 -8.62 17.85 4.66
C SER A 44 -9.79 18.35 3.82
N LEU A 45 -10.70 19.12 4.43
CA LEU A 45 -11.77 19.79 3.68
C LEU A 45 -11.22 20.87 2.74
N GLU A 46 -9.99 21.31 2.96
CA GLU A 46 -9.44 22.49 2.28
C GLU A 46 -8.58 22.14 1.06
N ARG A 47 -7.91 20.96 0.99
CA ARG A 47 -7.02 20.57 -0.13
C ARG A 47 -6.76 19.06 -0.26
N ASP A 48 -6.45 18.65 -1.50
CA ASP A 48 -5.84 17.36 -1.85
C ASP A 48 -4.33 17.34 -1.62
N MET A 49 -3.81 16.19 -1.18
CA MET A 49 -2.68 16.17 -0.26
C MET A 49 -1.82 14.90 -0.47
N ARG A 50 -0.57 15.05 -0.95
CA ARG A 50 0.25 13.91 -1.46
C ARG A 50 1.50 13.54 -0.64
N ASN A 51 1.97 14.37 0.29
CA ASN A 51 3.12 14.08 1.18
C ASN A 51 2.70 14.30 2.62
N ILE A 52 3.08 13.45 3.60
CA ILE A 52 2.43 13.50 4.92
C ILE A 52 3.39 13.48 6.14
N ARG A 53 3.29 14.50 7.00
CA ARG A 53 3.91 14.66 8.33
C ARG A 53 2.82 15.13 9.29
N PHE A 54 2.54 14.39 10.36
CA PHE A 54 1.39 14.69 11.22
C PHE A 54 1.79 15.25 12.58
N ALA A 55 0.97 16.16 13.09
CA ALA A 55 0.94 16.64 14.45
C ALA A 55 -0.46 16.39 15.06
N TYR A 56 -0.47 15.97 16.32
CA TYR A 56 -1.68 15.57 17.03
C TYR A 56 -2.00 16.61 18.12
N LYS A 57 -3.27 17.03 18.25
CA LYS A 57 -3.74 17.75 19.45
C LYS A 57 -3.62 16.80 20.65
N GLN A 58 -3.19 17.27 21.81
CA GLN A 58 -2.67 16.46 22.94
C GLN A 58 -3.67 15.52 23.66
N ASP A 59 -4.48 14.73 22.95
CA ASP A 59 -5.20 13.61 23.54
C ASP A 59 -4.36 12.33 23.41
N LEU A 60 -3.72 11.96 24.52
CA LEU A 60 -2.73 10.86 24.59
C LEU A 60 -3.34 9.49 24.26
N ARG A 61 -4.64 9.29 24.53
CA ARG A 61 -5.30 7.99 24.29
C ARG A 61 -5.51 7.70 22.81
N THR A 62 -6.05 8.67 22.09
CA THR A 62 -6.37 8.55 20.66
C THR A 62 -5.08 8.46 19.84
N ARG A 63 -4.04 9.22 20.20
CA ARG A 63 -2.72 9.15 19.55
C ARG A 63 -2.10 7.75 19.65
N LYS A 64 -2.22 7.09 20.80
CA LYS A 64 -1.59 5.78 21.04
C LYS A 64 -2.28 4.67 20.23
N SER A 65 -3.61 4.60 20.29
CA SER A 65 -4.41 3.62 19.52
C SER A 65 -4.11 3.71 18.02
N VAL A 66 -4.12 4.93 17.50
CA VAL A 66 -3.96 5.14 16.06
C VAL A 66 -2.53 4.87 15.61
N PHE A 67 -1.52 5.24 16.40
CA PHE A 67 -0.13 4.88 16.11
C PHE A 67 0.10 3.37 16.15
N GLU A 68 -0.49 2.67 17.12
CA GLU A 68 -0.42 1.21 17.22
C GLU A 68 -1.05 0.52 16.01
N ASN A 69 -2.25 0.96 15.61
CA ASN A 69 -2.91 0.44 14.40
C ASN A 69 -2.11 0.77 13.14
N LEU A 70 -1.62 1.99 13.00
CA LEU A 70 -0.78 2.38 11.87
C LEU A 70 0.47 1.51 11.78
N ALA A 71 1.19 1.33 12.89
CA ALA A 71 2.38 0.47 12.93
C ALA A 71 2.02 -0.99 12.59
N LYS A 72 0.92 -1.51 13.15
CA LYS A 72 0.44 -2.87 12.91
C LYS A 72 0.17 -3.16 11.44
N PHE A 73 -0.53 -2.25 10.75
CA PHE A 73 -0.92 -2.46 9.35
C PHE A 73 0.12 -1.94 8.34
N ALA A 74 1.04 -1.05 8.73
CA ALA A 74 2.19 -0.67 7.91
C ALA A 74 3.28 -1.75 7.87
N PHE A 75 3.41 -2.55 8.95
CA PHE A 75 4.41 -3.61 9.06
C PHE A 75 3.76 -4.98 9.34
N PRO A 76 2.84 -5.46 8.48
CA PRO A 76 1.98 -6.62 8.77
C PRO A 76 2.77 -7.88 9.14
N LEU A 77 3.90 -8.14 8.48
CA LEU A 77 4.73 -9.31 8.75
C LEU A 77 5.29 -9.34 10.18
N ASN A 78 5.66 -8.17 10.72
CA ASN A 78 6.17 -8.06 12.09
C ASN A 78 5.11 -8.40 13.15
N TYR A 79 3.83 -8.27 12.79
CA TYR A 79 2.68 -8.56 13.65
C TYR A 79 2.01 -9.90 13.31
N GLY A 80 2.61 -10.73 12.45
CA GLY A 80 2.04 -12.02 12.04
C GLY A 80 0.79 -11.90 11.16
N LEU A 81 0.61 -10.77 10.49
CA LEU A 81 -0.49 -10.51 9.56
C LEU A 81 -0.06 -10.75 8.10
N PRO A 82 -0.98 -11.13 7.20
CA PRO A 82 -0.68 -11.24 5.78
C PRO A 82 -0.44 -9.85 5.15
N LEU A 83 0.34 -9.82 4.07
CA LEU A 83 0.41 -8.64 3.20
C LEU A 83 -0.94 -8.43 2.50
N PHE A 84 -1.32 -7.18 2.26
CA PHE A 84 -2.57 -6.84 1.56
C PHE A 84 -2.70 -7.52 0.19
N ALA A 85 -1.58 -7.82 -0.48
CA ALA A 85 -1.57 -8.57 -1.74
C ALA A 85 -2.32 -9.92 -1.68
N PHE A 86 -2.39 -10.56 -0.50
CA PHE A 86 -3.14 -11.80 -0.30
C PHE A 86 -4.62 -11.58 0.07
N GLU A 87 -4.99 -10.37 0.49
CA GLU A 87 -6.37 -10.00 0.83
C GLU A 87 -7.10 -9.29 -0.32
N TYR A 88 -6.35 -8.75 -1.29
CA TYR A 88 -6.87 -8.04 -2.45
C TYR A 88 -7.64 -8.97 -3.41
N LYS A 89 -8.84 -8.54 -3.80
CA LYS A 89 -9.81 -9.38 -4.54
C LYS A 89 -10.29 -8.78 -5.86
N GLU A 90 -9.65 -7.73 -6.35
CA GLU A 90 -10.04 -7.17 -7.65
C GLU A 90 -9.66 -8.12 -8.78
N VAL A 91 -10.52 -8.18 -9.80
CA VAL A 91 -10.34 -9.05 -10.96
C VAL A 91 -10.18 -8.17 -12.19
N PHE A 92 -9.10 -8.39 -12.93
CA PHE A 92 -8.83 -7.73 -14.19
C PHE A 92 -9.08 -8.67 -15.37
N PRO A 93 -9.40 -8.14 -16.58
CA PRO A 93 -9.59 -8.97 -17.77
C PRO A 93 -8.33 -9.76 -18.15
N GLU A 94 -7.15 -9.17 -17.92
CA GLU A 94 -5.85 -9.75 -18.26
C GLU A 94 -5.15 -10.34 -17.04
N ASN A 95 -4.51 -11.49 -17.22
CA ASN A 95 -3.71 -12.13 -16.17
C ASN A 95 -2.24 -11.70 -16.27
N GLY A 96 -1.84 -10.75 -15.43
CA GLY A 96 -0.47 -10.24 -15.35
C GLY A 96 0.61 -11.30 -15.12
N TRP A 97 0.27 -12.42 -14.46
CA TRP A 97 1.22 -13.52 -14.23
C TRP A 97 1.62 -14.26 -15.50
N LYS A 98 0.88 -14.09 -16.60
CA LYS A 98 1.16 -14.72 -17.90
C LYS A 98 1.90 -13.80 -18.88
N VAL A 99 2.20 -12.57 -18.48
CA VAL A 99 2.86 -11.59 -19.36
C VAL A 99 4.29 -11.99 -19.69
N TYR A 100 5.01 -12.59 -18.74
CA TYR A 100 6.40 -13.00 -18.93
C TYR A 100 6.54 -14.50 -19.17
N ASP A 101 7.11 -14.87 -20.33
CA ASP A 101 7.51 -16.22 -20.67
C ASP A 101 9.04 -16.22 -20.97
N PRO A 102 9.87 -16.87 -20.13
CA PRO A 102 11.32 -16.91 -20.30
C PRO A 102 11.75 -17.41 -21.68
N ILE A 103 11.05 -18.42 -22.23
CA ILE A 103 11.41 -19.02 -23.53
C ILE A 103 11.14 -18.03 -24.65
N GLN A 104 10.01 -17.31 -24.59
CA GLN A 104 9.70 -16.27 -25.57
C GLN A 104 10.68 -15.10 -25.48
N GLU A 105 11.12 -14.73 -24.26
CA GLU A 105 12.12 -13.68 -24.08
C GLU A 105 13.49 -14.08 -24.66
N TYR A 106 13.96 -15.31 -24.45
CA TYR A 106 15.21 -15.78 -25.06
C TYR A 106 15.14 -15.82 -26.60
N ARG A 107 13.99 -16.21 -27.15
CA ARG A 107 13.75 -16.17 -28.60
C ARG A 107 13.80 -14.74 -29.13
N ARG A 108 13.26 -13.77 -28.39
CA ARG A 108 13.32 -12.34 -28.74
C ARG A 108 14.75 -11.80 -28.76
N GLN A 109 15.64 -12.33 -27.92
CA GLN A 109 17.06 -11.95 -27.86
C GLN A 109 17.96 -12.72 -28.83
N ASP A 110 17.40 -13.54 -29.72
CA ASP A 110 18.15 -14.44 -30.62
C ASP A 110 19.13 -15.40 -29.91
N GLN A 111 18.97 -15.63 -28.61
CA GLN A 111 19.76 -16.58 -27.83
C GLN A 111 19.21 -18.00 -28.02
N LYS A 112 19.67 -18.68 -29.09
CA LYS A 112 19.22 -20.04 -29.46
C LYS A 112 19.83 -21.19 -28.63
N SER A 113 20.62 -20.93 -27.58
CA SER A 113 21.50 -21.96 -26.97
C SER A 113 21.34 -22.24 -25.47
N ALA A 114 20.59 -21.46 -24.67
CA ALA A 114 20.49 -21.72 -23.23
C ALA A 114 19.56 -22.89 -22.84
N CYS A 115 18.65 -23.31 -23.73
CA CYS A 115 17.70 -24.40 -23.47
C CYS A 115 18.03 -25.65 -24.29
N LYS A 116 19.09 -26.37 -23.92
CA LYS A 116 19.23 -27.79 -24.23
C LYS A 116 19.57 -28.57 -22.96
N ASN A 117 18.55 -28.77 -22.11
CA ASN A 117 18.22 -30.02 -21.43
C ASN A 117 17.54 -29.76 -20.09
N ASN A 118 16.56 -30.60 -19.80
CA ASN A 118 15.74 -30.67 -18.59
C ASN A 118 16.53 -31.07 -17.32
N ARG A 119 17.71 -30.50 -17.06
CA ARG A 119 18.42 -30.67 -15.79
C ARG A 119 19.35 -29.49 -15.51
N ALA A 120 18.95 -28.71 -14.52
CA ALA A 120 19.78 -27.87 -13.66
C ALA A 120 20.61 -26.73 -14.30
N ARG A 121 20.23 -25.51 -13.88
CA ARG A 121 21.04 -24.27 -13.76
C ARG A 121 21.48 -23.61 -15.06
N CYS A 122 20.73 -22.57 -15.44
CA CYS A 122 21.28 -21.41 -16.12
C CYS A 122 21.70 -20.39 -15.04
N TYR A 123 22.97 -20.40 -14.67
CA TYR A 123 23.74 -19.24 -14.18
C TYR A 123 25.19 -19.49 -14.60
N ASP A 124 25.92 -18.41 -14.88
CA ASP A 124 27.30 -18.39 -15.39
C ASP A 124 28.25 -19.42 -14.76
#